data_AF-A0A2S0KDQ2-F1
#
_entry.id   AF-A0A2S0KDQ2-F1
#
_cell.length_a   1.000
_cell.length_b   1.000
_cell.length_c   1.000
_cell.angle_alpha   90.00
_cell.angle_beta   90.00
_cell.angle_gamma   90.00
#
_symmetry.space_group_name_H-M   'P 1'
#
loop_
_entity.id
_entity.type
_entity.pdbx_description
1 polymer ?
#
loop_
_entity_poly.entity_id
_entity_poly.type
_entity_poly.pdbx_seq_one_letter_code
_entity_poly.pdbx_strand_id
1 'polypeptide(L)'
;MTSQQPADLVTGFFASLAQGRVDDAFALIDDDIVYTNVGLPTIRGRRRFEALMRRLNSERIGFDAEFLAIGANDDGVVLTERLDELRVGPLRLRFWVCGRNEVRDGRIAVWRDYFDAWDCTRAFARALAGVVVPSLNRKPLAAPVSALPG
;
A
#
# COMPACT_ATOMS: atom_id res chain seq x y z
N MET A 1 18.49 7.31 19.76
CA MET A 1 17.40 6.75 18.93
C MET A 1 16.95 7.85 18.00
N THR A 2 17.36 7.80 16.74
CA THR A 2 16.85 8.71 15.71
C THR A 2 15.34 8.45 15.59
N SER A 3 14.51 9.33 16.15
CA SER A 3 13.05 9.19 16.02
C SER A 3 12.68 9.55 14.58
N GLN A 4 12.67 8.56 13.70
CA GLN A 4 12.05 8.73 12.40
C GLN A 4 10.60 9.13 12.63
N GLN A 5 10.17 10.20 11.96
CA GLN A 5 8.79 10.67 12.06
C GLN A 5 7.86 9.53 11.61
N PRO A 6 6.71 9.27 12.29
CA PRO A 6 5.79 8.22 11.90
C PRO A 6 5.37 8.26 10.42
N ALA A 7 5.21 9.47 9.87
CA ALA A 7 4.89 9.66 8.46
C ALA A 7 6.01 9.18 7.52
N ASP A 8 7.27 9.46 7.85
CA ASP A 8 8.44 9.01 7.08
C ASP A 8 8.57 7.49 7.15
N LEU A 9 8.27 6.89 8.31
CA LEU A 9 8.30 5.44 8.50
C LEU A 9 7.25 4.74 7.63
N VAL A 10 6.01 5.25 7.65
CA VAL A 10 4.93 4.73 6.79
C VAL A 10 5.28 4.93 5.31
N THR A 11 5.83 6.08 4.94
CA THR A 11 6.26 6.34 3.56
C THR A 11 7.34 5.36 3.11
N GLY A 12 8.37 5.15 3.93
CA GLY A 12 9.44 4.18 3.66
C GLY A 12 8.95 2.73 3.57
N PHE A 13 7.97 2.36 4.40
CA PHE A 13 7.31 1.06 4.33
C PHE A 13 6.59 0.84 2.98
N PHE A 14 5.78 1.81 2.54
CA PHE A 14 5.09 1.74 1.25
C PHE A 14 6.07 1.74 0.07
N ALA A 15 7.12 2.57 0.12
CA ALA A 15 8.17 2.58 -0.89
C ALA A 15 8.89 1.23 -0.99
N SER A 16 9.24 0.63 0.16
CA SER A 16 9.89 -0.69 0.21
C SER A 16 9.00 -1.78 -0.39
N LEU A 17 7.70 -1.79 -0.09
CA LEU A 17 6.75 -2.70 -0.73
C LEU A 17 6.70 -2.49 -2.25
N ALA A 18 6.51 -1.25 -2.71
CA ALA A 18 6.39 -0.93 -4.12
C ALA A 18 7.65 -1.23 -4.94
N GLN A 19 8.83 -1.18 -4.31
CA GLN A 19 10.13 -1.53 -4.90
C GLN A 19 10.45 -3.03 -4.81
N GLY A 20 9.55 -3.84 -4.23
CA GLY A 20 9.78 -5.27 -4.02
C GLY A 20 10.80 -5.61 -2.92
N ARG A 21 11.25 -4.62 -2.14
CA ARG A 21 12.14 -4.78 -0.99
C ARG A 21 11.35 -5.22 0.24
N VAL A 22 10.68 -6.37 0.12
CA VAL A 22 9.73 -6.84 1.13
C VAL A 22 10.40 -7.10 2.48
N ASP A 23 11.66 -7.51 2.52
CA ASP A 23 12.37 -7.73 3.78
C ASP A 23 12.65 -6.40 4.52
N ASP A 24 12.97 -5.33 3.77
CA ASP A 24 13.11 -3.98 4.33
C ASP A 24 11.76 -3.49 4.88
N ALA A 25 10.67 -3.70 4.14
CA ALA A 25 9.32 -3.39 4.61
C ALA A 25 8.98 -4.17 5.90
N PHE A 26 9.36 -5.44 5.99
CA PHE A 26 9.13 -6.25 7.18
C PHE A 26 10.00 -5.82 8.37
N ALA A 27 11.13 -5.17 8.17
CA ALA A 27 11.90 -4.61 9.27
C ALA A 27 11.15 -3.47 9.99
N LEU A 28 10.17 -2.84 9.34
CA LEU A 28 9.41 -1.69 9.82
C LEU A 28 8.08 -2.04 10.49
N ILE A 29 7.67 -3.31 10.50
CA ILE A 29 6.41 -3.76 11.11
C ILE A 29 6.63 -4.33 12.51
N ASP A 30 5.57 -4.27 13.31
CA ASP A 30 5.49 -4.90 14.62
C ASP A 30 5.23 -6.41 14.49
N ASP A 31 5.69 -7.20 15.47
CA ASP A 31 5.49 -8.66 15.47
C ASP A 31 4.01 -9.05 15.57
N ASP A 32 3.21 -8.21 16.24
CA ASP A 32 1.77 -8.40 16.43
C ASP A 32 0.92 -7.56 15.45
N ILE A 33 1.50 -7.15 14.31
CA ILE A 33 0.81 -6.31 13.31
C ILE A 33 -0.62 -6.78 13.00
N VAL A 34 -1.55 -5.83 13.01
CA VAL A 34 -2.95 -6.03 12.60
C VAL A 34 -3.19 -5.32 11.27
N TYR A 35 -3.43 -6.11 10.22
CA TYR A 35 -3.72 -5.61 8.88
C TYR A 35 -5.18 -5.86 8.49
N THR A 36 -5.87 -4.80 8.06
CA THR A 36 -7.27 -4.89 7.62
C THR A 36 -7.51 -4.04 6.38
N ASN A 37 -7.94 -4.69 5.29
CA ASN A 37 -8.76 -4.03 4.27
C ASN A 37 -10.20 -4.06 4.77
N VAL A 38 -10.80 -2.91 5.06
CA VAL A 38 -12.13 -2.86 5.69
C VAL A 38 -13.17 -3.53 4.78
N GLY A 39 -13.97 -4.43 5.37
CA GLY A 39 -14.90 -5.30 4.64
C GLY A 39 -14.33 -6.66 4.24
N LEU A 40 -13.02 -6.89 4.39
CA LEU A 40 -12.35 -8.17 4.18
C LEU A 40 -11.84 -8.76 5.51
N PRO A 41 -11.45 -10.05 5.56
CA PRO A 41 -10.89 -10.65 6.76
C PRO A 41 -9.61 -9.96 7.24
N THR A 42 -9.53 -9.69 8.56
CA THR A 42 -8.33 -9.12 9.20
C THR A 42 -7.21 -10.16 9.33
N ILE A 43 -6.00 -9.77 8.95
CA ILE A 43 -4.77 -10.52 9.17
C ILE A 43 -4.11 -10.05 10.46
N ARG A 44 -3.66 -10.99 11.29
CA ARG A 44 -3.00 -10.71 12.56
C ARG A 44 -1.68 -11.47 12.67
N GLY A 45 -0.66 -10.78 13.15
CA GLY A 45 0.68 -11.29 13.40
C GLY A 45 1.56 -11.31 12.15
N ARG A 46 2.83 -10.99 12.37
CA ARG A 46 3.88 -10.83 11.36
C ARG A 46 3.96 -12.00 10.38
N ARG A 47 4.02 -13.24 10.85
CA ARG A 47 4.16 -14.42 9.99
C ARG A 47 3.08 -14.51 8.89
N ARG A 48 1.83 -14.21 9.24
CA ARG A 48 0.71 -14.26 8.27
C ARG A 48 0.75 -13.06 7.34
N PHE A 49 1.10 -11.90 7.87
CA PHE A 49 1.26 -10.68 7.11
C PHE A 49 2.36 -10.80 6.05
N GLU A 50 3.55 -11.27 6.43
CA GLU A 50 4.67 -11.48 5.52
C GLU A 50 4.33 -12.45 4.40
N ALA A 51 3.71 -13.59 4.73
CA ALA A 51 3.30 -14.59 3.74
C ALA A 51 2.32 -13.99 2.70
N LEU A 52 1.39 -13.14 3.15
CA LEU A 52 0.48 -12.43 2.25
C LEU A 52 1.23 -11.42 1.37
N MET A 53 2.08 -10.57 1.97
CA MET A 53 2.78 -9.52 1.24
C MET A 53 3.78 -10.06 0.23
N ARG A 54 4.47 -11.17 0.52
CA ARG A 54 5.33 -11.86 -0.47
C ARG A 54 4.54 -12.36 -1.67
N ARG A 55 3.31 -12.84 -1.46
CA ARG A 55 2.44 -13.26 -2.56
C ARG A 55 1.97 -12.07 -3.40
N LEU A 56 1.60 -10.97 -2.75
CA LEU A 56 1.12 -9.75 -3.40
C LEU A 56 2.24 -8.93 -4.08
N ASN A 57 3.50 -9.13 -3.71
CA ASN A 57 4.68 -8.51 -4.33
C ASN A 57 5.55 -9.56 -5.03
N SER A 58 4.92 -10.37 -5.89
CA SER A 58 5.60 -11.40 -6.68
C SER A 58 5.88 -10.90 -8.10
N GLU A 59 6.66 -11.64 -8.90
CA GLU A 59 6.94 -11.27 -10.31
C GLU A 59 5.68 -11.04 -11.15
N ARG A 60 4.54 -11.63 -10.76
CA ARG A 60 3.27 -11.53 -11.47
C ARG A 60 2.37 -10.41 -10.95
N ILE A 61 2.61 -9.92 -9.74
CA ILE A 61 1.77 -8.95 -9.04
C ILE A 61 2.64 -7.79 -8.56
N GLY A 62 2.42 -6.61 -9.12
CA GLY A 62 3.05 -5.37 -8.68
C GLY A 62 2.10 -4.50 -7.87
N PHE A 63 2.64 -3.82 -6.88
CA PHE A 63 1.97 -2.77 -6.11
C PHE A 63 2.72 -1.45 -6.30
N ASP A 64 2.00 -0.34 -6.29
CA ASP A 64 2.53 1.00 -6.10
C ASP A 64 1.42 1.90 -5.56
N ALA A 65 1.80 3.07 -5.07
CA ALA A 65 0.85 4.06 -4.58
C ALA A 65 1.34 5.48 -4.88
N GLU A 66 0.42 6.42 -4.98
CA GLU A 66 0.70 7.85 -4.96
C GLU A 66 0.00 8.45 -3.76
N PHE A 67 0.76 9.07 -2.85
CA PHE A 67 0.19 9.75 -1.69
C PHE A 67 -0.32 11.12 -2.13
N LEU A 68 -1.64 11.31 -2.08
CA LEU A 68 -2.28 12.60 -2.32
C LEU A 68 -2.17 13.49 -1.08
N ALA A 69 -2.28 12.89 0.11
CA ALA A 69 -2.05 13.54 1.39
C ALA A 69 -1.54 12.52 2.42
N ILE A 70 -0.70 13.00 3.33
CA ILE A 70 -0.26 12.25 4.51
C ILE A 70 -0.18 13.19 5.71
N GLY A 71 -0.63 12.73 6.87
CA GLY A 71 -0.54 13.46 8.13
C GLY A 71 -0.35 12.51 9.31
N ALA A 72 0.45 12.91 10.28
CA ALA A 72 0.67 12.18 11.51
C ALA A 72 0.27 13.03 12.73
N ASN A 73 -0.20 12.38 13.79
CA ASN A 73 -0.39 13.02 15.09
C ASN A 73 0.71 12.59 16.08
N ASP A 74 0.72 13.22 17.26
CA ASP A 74 1.72 12.97 18.30
C ASP A 74 1.62 11.55 18.91
N ASP A 75 0.48 10.88 18.76
CA ASP A 75 0.26 9.51 19.24
C ASP A 75 0.81 8.43 18.29
N GLY A 76 1.47 8.83 17.19
CA GLY A 76 1.98 7.89 16.19
C GLY A 76 0.93 7.36 15.21
N VAL A 77 -0.26 7.97 15.15
CA VAL A 77 -1.26 7.66 14.15
C VAL A 77 -0.95 8.42 12.87
N VAL A 78 -0.87 7.71 11.75
CA VAL A 78 -0.63 8.29 10.42
C VAL A 78 -1.83 8.00 9.52
N LEU A 79 -2.40 9.05 8.94
CA LEU A 79 -3.46 8.98 7.95
C LEU A 79 -2.90 9.26 6.56
N THR A 80 -3.33 8.48 5.57
CA THR A 80 -2.93 8.66 4.17
C THR A 80 -4.15 8.70 3.28
N GLU A 81 -4.20 9.62 2.33
CA GLU A 81 -5.07 9.57 1.15
C GLU A 81 -4.22 9.19 -0.05
N ARG A 82 -4.61 8.16 -0.80
CA ARG A 82 -3.77 7.57 -1.84
C ARG A 82 -4.55 7.18 -3.09
N LEU A 83 -3.82 7.11 -4.20
CA LEU A 83 -4.19 6.27 -5.34
C LEU A 83 -3.30 5.03 -5.32
N ASP A 84 -3.90 3.86 -5.10
CA ASP A 84 -3.18 2.59 -5.15
C ASP A 84 -3.27 2.00 -6.55
N GLU A 85 -2.15 1.47 -7.06
CA GLU A 85 -2.08 0.76 -8.33
C GLU A 85 -1.69 -0.70 -8.13
N LEU A 86 -2.54 -1.61 -8.60
CA LEU A 86 -2.25 -3.04 -8.67
C LEU A 86 -2.00 -3.45 -10.12
N ARG A 87 -0.91 -4.16 -10.34
CA ARG A 87 -0.49 -4.64 -11.66
C ARG A 87 -0.50 -6.15 -11.68
N VAL A 88 -1.26 -6.77 -12.58
CA VAL A 88 -1.29 -8.23 -12.75
C VAL A 88 -1.18 -8.56 -14.23
N GLY A 89 0.00 -9.01 -14.67
CA GLY A 89 0.29 -9.21 -16.10
C GLY A 89 0.06 -7.91 -16.89
N PRO A 90 -0.85 -7.86 -17.89
CA PRO A 90 -1.19 -6.63 -18.62
C PRO A 90 -2.19 -5.73 -17.88
N LEU A 91 -2.84 -6.21 -16.82
CA LEU A 91 -3.86 -5.44 -16.10
C LEU A 91 -3.20 -4.36 -15.23
N ARG A 92 -3.81 -3.17 -15.22
CA ARG A 92 -3.42 -2.01 -14.41
C ARG A 92 -4.66 -1.45 -13.73
N LEU A 93 -4.90 -1.88 -12.49
CA LEU A 93 -6.03 -1.42 -11.69
C LEU A 93 -5.58 -0.23 -10.85
N ARG A 94 -6.37 0.83 -10.81
CA ARG A 94 -6.12 1.94 -9.90
C ARG A 94 -7.40 2.43 -9.26
N PHE A 95 -7.37 2.56 -7.94
CA PHE A 95 -8.50 2.97 -7.12
C PHE A 95 -8.01 3.82 -5.95
N TRP A 96 -8.90 4.60 -5.37
CA TRP A 96 -8.55 5.42 -4.21
C TRP A 96 -8.57 4.59 -2.93
N VAL A 97 -7.68 4.94 -2.00
CA VAL A 97 -7.57 4.30 -0.69
C VAL A 97 -7.30 5.36 0.37
N CYS A 98 -8.00 5.28 1.50
CA CYS A 98 -7.66 6.01 2.71
C CYS A 98 -7.10 5.03 3.74
N GLY A 99 -5.88 5.28 4.21
CA GLY A 99 -5.17 4.42 5.14
C GLY A 99 -5.09 5.04 6.54
N ARG A 100 -5.13 4.20 7.57
CA ARG A 100 -4.75 4.51 8.95
C ARG A 100 -3.66 3.55 9.38
N ASN A 101 -2.51 4.09 9.77
CA ASN A 101 -1.41 3.34 10.35
C ASN A 101 -1.21 3.78 11.79
N GLU A 102 -0.90 2.84 12.69
CA GLU A 102 -0.50 3.14 14.06
C GLU A 102 0.93 2.68 14.26
N VAL A 103 1.81 3.62 14.55
CA VAL A 103 3.23 3.38 14.79
C VAL A 103 3.47 3.36 16.30
N ARG A 104 4.08 2.29 16.79
CA ARG A 104 4.45 2.09 18.20
C ARG A 104 5.89 1.64 18.26
N ASP A 105 6.69 2.27 19.12
CA ASP A 105 8.11 1.96 19.28
C ASP A 105 8.91 1.91 17.96
N GLY A 106 8.56 2.79 17.01
CA GLY A 106 9.18 2.84 15.69
C GLY A 106 8.83 1.65 14.78
N ARG A 107 7.66 1.03 14.98
CA ARG A 107 7.15 -0.07 14.15
C ARG A 107 5.67 0.12 13.83
N ILE A 108 5.23 -0.30 12.64
CA ILE A 108 3.82 -0.29 12.25
C ILE A 108 3.11 -1.44 12.93
N ALA A 109 2.27 -1.13 13.92
CA ALA A 109 1.47 -2.09 14.68
C ALA A 109 0.07 -2.30 14.08
N VAL A 110 -0.46 -1.28 13.41
CA VAL A 110 -1.75 -1.38 12.72
C VAL A 110 -1.61 -0.80 11.33
N TRP A 111 -2.13 -1.48 10.33
CA TRP A 111 -2.37 -0.95 8.99
C TRP A 111 -3.81 -1.26 8.59
N ARG A 112 -4.63 -0.22 8.47
CA ARG A 112 -6.04 -0.35 8.08
C ARG A 112 -6.32 0.50 6.86
N ASP A 113 -6.75 -0.13 5.79
CA ASP A 113 -7.13 0.54 4.55
C ASP A 113 -8.65 0.53 4.35
N TYR A 114 -9.18 1.68 3.97
CA TYR A 114 -10.55 1.94 3.57
C TYR A 114 -10.56 2.21 2.07
N PHE A 115 -11.39 1.47 1.35
CA PHE A 115 -11.56 1.61 -0.09
C PHE A 115 -13.03 1.39 -0.45
N ASP A 116 -13.44 1.90 -1.62
CA ASP A 116 -14.77 1.63 -2.16
C ASP A 116 -14.73 0.45 -3.12
N ALA A 117 -15.53 -0.57 -2.81
CA ALA A 117 -15.68 -1.76 -3.65
C ALA A 117 -16.20 -1.41 -5.06
N TRP A 118 -17.01 -0.36 -5.18
CA TRP A 118 -17.53 0.09 -6.46
C TRP A 118 -16.46 0.81 -7.30
N ASP A 119 -15.65 1.70 -6.72
CA ASP A 119 -14.48 2.26 -7.41
C ASP A 119 -13.49 1.17 -7.84
N CYS A 120 -13.20 0.21 -6.96
CA CYS A 120 -12.34 -0.93 -7.29
C CYS A 120 -12.92 -1.76 -8.46
N THR A 121 -14.23 -2.00 -8.47
CA THR A 121 -14.92 -2.72 -9.56
C THR A 121 -14.83 -1.94 -10.87
N ARG A 122 -15.05 -0.63 -10.85
CA ARG A 122 -14.87 0.24 -12.03
C ARG A 122 -13.43 0.25 -12.52
N ALA A 123 -12.46 0.28 -11.62
CA ALA A 123 -11.04 0.21 -11.94
C ALA A 123 -10.70 -1.10 -12.64
N PHE A 124 -11.24 -2.23 -12.16
CA PHE A 124 -11.08 -3.53 -12.79
C PHE A 124 -11.70 -3.58 -14.19
N ALA A 125 -12.94 -3.13 -14.36
CA ALA A 125 -13.60 -3.08 -15.67
C ALA A 125 -12.81 -2.21 -16.67
N ARG A 126 -12.29 -1.06 -16.22
CA ARG A 126 -11.44 -0.20 -17.04
C ARG A 126 -10.12 -0.87 -17.38
N ALA A 127 -9.48 -1.57 -16.44
CA ALA A 127 -8.24 -2.30 -16.68
C ALA A 127 -8.44 -3.38 -17.74
N LEU A 128 -9.55 -4.14 -17.70
CA LEU A 128 -9.91 -5.12 -18.73
C LEU A 128 -10.06 -4.47 -20.10
N ALA A 129 -10.82 -3.37 -20.19
CA ALA A 129 -10.97 -2.62 -21.44
C ALA A 129 -9.61 -2.10 -21.95
N GLY A 130 -8.73 -1.67 -21.03
CA GLY A 130 -7.39 -1.20 -21.32
C GLY A 130 -6.42 -2.26 -21.83
N VAL A 131 -6.67 -3.55 -21.59
CA VAL A 131 -5.90 -4.64 -22.22
C VAL A 131 -6.20 -4.72 -23.72
N VAL A 132 -7.47 -4.48 -24.10
CA VAL A 132 -7.92 -4.55 -25.49
C VAL A 132 -7.64 -3.23 -26.23
N VAL A 133 -7.88 -2.10 -25.56
CA VAL A 133 -7.73 -0.75 -26.10
C VAL A 133 -6.82 0.06 -25.16
N PRO A 134 -5.49 0.06 -25.38
CA PRO A 134 -4.52 0.65 -24.45
C PRO A 134 -4.75 2.11 -24.09
N SER A 135 -5.37 2.90 -24.97
CA SER A 135 -5.72 4.31 -24.72
C SER A 135 -6.80 4.50 -23.64
N LEU A 136 -7.53 3.44 -23.28
CA LEU A 136 -8.48 3.48 -22.17
C LEU A 136 -7.81 3.34 -20.79
N ASN A 137 -6.54 2.94 -20.73
CA ASN A 137 -5.82 2.89 -19.46
C ASN A 137 -5.74 4.28 -18.81
N ARG A 138 -5.65 4.30 -17.47
CA ARG A 138 -5.31 5.54 -16.76
C ARG A 138 -3.86 5.90 -17.07
N LYS A 139 -3.55 7.20 -17.09
CA LYS A 139 -2.16 7.70 -17.16
C LYS A 139 -1.34 7.10 -16.00
N PRO A 140 -0.02 6.95 -16.09
CA PRO A 140 0.81 6.53 -14.95
C PRO A 140 0.56 7.40 -13.69
N LEU A 141 0.89 6.86 -12.51
CA LEU A 141 0.94 7.66 -11.28
C LEU A 141 1.91 8.83 -11.49
N ALA A 142 1.57 10.01 -10.98
CA ALA A 142 2.39 11.20 -11.17
C ALA A 142 3.61 11.19 -10.23
N ALA A 143 3.41 10.74 -8.99
CA ALA A 143 4.44 10.62 -7.97
C ALA A 143 4.34 9.26 -7.25
N PRO A 144 4.72 8.16 -7.92
CA PRO A 144 4.69 6.83 -7.31
C PRO A 144 5.69 6.73 -6.15
N VAL A 145 5.31 6.05 -5.07
CA VAL A 145 6.19 5.79 -3.92
C VAL A 145 7.38 4.90 -4.31
N SER A 146 7.26 4.10 -5.37
CA SER A 146 8.38 3.34 -5.91
C SER A 146 9.53 4.22 -6.44
N ALA A 147 9.27 5.48 -6.78
CA ALA A 147 10.28 6.43 -7.25
C ALA A 147 11.02 7.16 -6.11
N LEU A 148 10.59 6.97 -4.85
CA LEU A 148 11.27 7.56 -3.70
C LEU A 148 12.65 6.90 -3.48
N PRO A 149 13.64 7.65 -2.97
CA PRO A 149 14.93 7.07 -2.60
C PRO A 149 14.75 5.99 -1.53
N GLY A 150 15.53 4.92 -1.66
CA GLY A 150 15.37 3.70 -0.88
C GLY A 150 16.06 3.69 0.47
#